data_AF-A0A931G415-F1
#
_entry.id   AF-A0A931G415-F1
#
_cell.length_a   1.000
_cell.length_b   1.000
_cell.length_c   1.000
_cell.angle_alpha   90.00
_cell.angle_beta   90.00
_cell.angle_gamma   90.00
#
_symmetry.space_group_name_H-M   'P 1'
#
loop_
_entity.id
_entity.type
_entity.pdbx_description
1 polymer ?
#
loop_
_entity_poly.entity_id
_entity_poly.type
_entity_poly.pdbx_seq_one_letter_code
_entity_poly.pdbx_strand_id
1 'polypeptide(L)'
;MWTMEQLVERVHTALAAEYPGAPNGRIREVPDRRSIRWYTTIGLVDRPLGTRGRVALYGPRHLLQLVAIKRRQAAGRTLAEIQVELTGASDEALAATARVPDELLSPGMPAADGPVRAAFWKHSPAPPPAPAELAVLPGNPSDDTGLMLTGVPLGMGVILLVPHALDHIDRGDLAAAARPLLDLLASRGLTDGRDE
;
A
#
# COMPACT_ATOMS: atom_id res chain seq x y z
N MET A 1 -20.68 -12.91 -10.91
CA MET A 1 -19.63 -12.08 -11.54
C MET A 1 -19.45 -10.82 -10.70
N TRP A 2 -18.21 -10.38 -10.51
CA TRP A 2 -17.84 -9.32 -9.55
C TRP A 2 -17.00 -8.23 -10.19
N THR A 3 -17.05 -7.02 -9.67
CA THR A 3 -16.12 -5.95 -10.05
C THR A 3 -14.75 -6.16 -9.38
N MET A 4 -13.72 -5.42 -9.82
CA MET A 4 -12.40 -5.44 -9.19
C MET A 4 -12.48 -5.14 -7.68
N GLU A 5 -13.33 -4.20 -7.26
CA GLU A 5 -13.48 -3.83 -5.84
C GLU A 5 -14.13 -4.95 -5.04
N GLN A 6 -15.21 -5.54 -5.58
CA GLN A 6 -15.88 -6.68 -4.98
C GLN A 6 -14.99 -7.94 -4.90
N LEU A 7 -14.03 -8.09 -5.82
CA LEU A 7 -13.03 -9.17 -5.79
C LEU A 7 -12.02 -8.93 -4.67
N VAL A 8 -11.48 -7.71 -4.56
CA VAL A 8 -10.53 -7.35 -3.49
C VAL A 8 -11.16 -7.57 -2.11
N GLU A 9 -12.40 -7.12 -1.92
CA GLU A 9 -13.10 -7.30 -0.65
C GLU A 9 -13.27 -8.77 -0.28
N ARG A 10 -13.68 -9.61 -1.24
CA ARG A 10 -13.81 -11.06 -1.01
C ARG A 10 -12.47 -11.73 -0.70
N VAL A 11 -11.39 -11.31 -1.36
CA VAL A 11 -10.04 -11.80 -1.05
C VAL A 11 -9.64 -11.40 0.37
N HIS A 12 -9.93 -10.17 0.77
CA HIS A 12 -9.68 -9.70 2.13
C HIS A 12 -10.41 -10.58 3.16
N THR A 13 -11.72 -10.79 2.98
CA THR A 13 -12.52 -11.64 3.88
C THR A 13 -12.01 -13.09 3.91
N ALA A 14 -11.62 -13.65 2.76
CA ALA A 14 -11.10 -15.01 2.68
C ALA A 14 -9.73 -15.18 3.37
N LEU A 15 -8.89 -14.14 3.34
CA LEU A 15 -7.60 -14.16 4.03
C LEU A 15 -7.76 -13.84 5.52
N ALA A 16 -8.68 -12.96 5.91
CA ALA A 16 -8.90 -12.61 7.31
C ALA A 16 -9.25 -13.83 8.20
N ALA A 17 -9.89 -14.85 7.63
CA ALA A 17 -10.26 -16.06 8.37
C ALA A 17 -9.06 -16.96 8.77
N GLU A 18 -7.97 -16.96 8.00
CA GLU A 18 -6.90 -17.99 8.13
C GLU A 18 -5.49 -17.51 7.74
N TYR A 19 -5.22 -16.20 7.68
CA TYR A 19 -3.90 -15.69 7.26
C TYR A 19 -3.00 -15.34 8.46
N PRO A 20 -1.92 -16.10 8.72
CA PRO A 20 -0.97 -15.80 9.80
C PRO A 20 -0.04 -14.59 9.51
N GLY A 21 -0.40 -13.71 8.59
CA GLY A 21 0.46 -12.61 8.15
C GLY A 21 1.64 -13.09 7.29
N ALA A 22 2.23 -12.19 6.51
CA ALA A 22 3.42 -12.52 5.73
C ALA A 22 4.65 -12.54 6.68
N PRO A 23 5.56 -13.53 6.57
CA PRO A 23 6.72 -13.66 7.46
C PRO A 23 7.72 -12.48 7.40
N ASN A 24 7.60 -11.59 6.40
CA ASN A 24 8.59 -10.54 6.14
C ASN A 24 8.14 -9.10 6.39
N GLY A 25 6.92 -8.84 6.91
CA GLY A 25 6.45 -7.48 7.31
C GLY A 25 6.46 -6.37 6.22
N ARG A 26 7.03 -6.63 5.04
CA ARG A 26 7.24 -5.70 3.91
C ARG A 26 6.31 -6.01 2.73
N ILE A 27 5.63 -7.15 2.76
CA ILE A 27 4.68 -7.54 1.72
C ILE A 27 3.30 -7.11 2.21
N ARG A 28 2.72 -6.11 1.55
CA ARG A 28 1.35 -5.63 1.82
C ARG A 28 0.41 -6.83 1.93
N GLU A 29 -0.19 -6.96 3.10
CA GLU A 29 -0.84 -8.19 3.59
C GLU A 29 -2.01 -8.64 2.70
N VAL A 30 -2.56 -7.72 1.91
CA VAL A 30 -3.72 -7.97 1.04
C VAL A 30 -3.42 -7.49 -0.38
N PRO A 31 -3.76 -8.27 -1.44
CA PRO A 31 -3.58 -7.80 -2.82
C PRO A 31 -4.39 -6.53 -3.08
N ASP A 32 -3.71 -5.48 -3.55
CA ASP A 32 -4.37 -4.27 -4.06
C ASP A 32 -4.63 -4.39 -5.58
N ARG A 33 -5.47 -3.52 -6.14
CA ARG A 33 -5.87 -3.49 -7.56
C ARG A 33 -4.66 -3.54 -8.50
N ARG A 34 -3.54 -2.90 -8.13
CA ARG A 34 -2.30 -2.91 -8.90
C ARG A 34 -1.67 -4.30 -8.95
N SER A 35 -1.60 -4.99 -7.82
CA SER A 35 -1.06 -6.35 -7.73
C SER A 35 -1.90 -7.33 -8.54
N ILE A 36 -3.23 -7.23 -8.46
CA ILE A 36 -4.13 -8.08 -9.25
C ILE A 36 -3.90 -7.87 -10.74
N ARG A 37 -3.84 -6.62 -11.22
CA ARG A 37 -3.55 -6.33 -12.63
C ARG A 37 -2.20 -6.88 -13.07
N TRP A 38 -1.17 -6.70 -12.25
CA TRP A 38 0.15 -7.22 -12.55
C TRP A 38 0.15 -8.75 -12.60
N TYR A 39 -0.53 -9.43 -11.67
CA TYR A 39 -0.72 -10.88 -11.71
C TYR A 39 -1.45 -11.36 -12.97
N THR A 40 -2.44 -10.61 -13.43
CA THR A 40 -3.08 -10.88 -14.73
C THR A 40 -2.10 -10.69 -15.89
N THR A 41 -1.24 -9.66 -15.85
CA THR A 41 -0.24 -9.40 -16.90
C THR A 41 0.81 -10.50 -17.01
N ILE A 42 1.31 -11.01 -15.87
CA ILE A 42 2.33 -12.08 -15.85
C ILE A 42 1.73 -13.49 -15.99
N GLY A 43 0.40 -13.61 -16.16
CA GLY A 43 -0.29 -14.88 -16.37
C GLY A 43 -0.52 -15.73 -15.12
N LEU A 44 -0.40 -15.13 -13.93
CA LEU A 44 -0.64 -15.80 -12.65
C LEU A 44 -2.13 -15.87 -12.30
N VAL A 45 -2.92 -14.94 -12.83
CA VAL A 45 -4.38 -14.85 -12.67
C VAL A 45 -5.00 -14.78 -14.05
N ASP A 46 -6.14 -15.43 -14.22
CA ASP A 46 -6.85 -15.45 -15.49
C ASP A 46 -7.28 -14.04 -15.94
N ARG A 47 -7.49 -13.88 -17.25
CA ARG A 47 -8.08 -12.65 -17.78
C ARG A 47 -9.52 -12.52 -17.28
N PRO A 48 -10.00 -11.28 -17.06
CA PRO A 48 -11.39 -11.05 -16.65
C PRO A 48 -12.35 -11.73 -17.63
N LEU A 49 -13.44 -12.30 -17.09
CA LEU A 49 -14.46 -13.06 -17.82
C LEU A 49 -15.16 -12.21 -18.89
N GLY A 50 -15.17 -10.90 -18.71
CA GLY A 50 -15.72 -9.96 -19.65
C GLY A 50 -15.65 -8.55 -19.12
N THR A 51 -16.31 -7.64 -19.83
CA THR A 51 -16.46 -6.25 -19.41
C THR A 51 -17.93 -5.85 -19.45
N ARG A 52 -18.36 -5.07 -18.45
CA ARG A 52 -19.64 -4.37 -18.45
C ARG A 52 -19.33 -2.88 -18.63
N GLY A 53 -19.40 -2.41 -19.87
CA GLY A 53 -18.94 -1.06 -20.23
C GLY A 53 -17.44 -0.90 -19.96
N ARG A 54 -17.07 0.00 -19.05
CA ARG A 54 -15.67 0.24 -18.65
C ARG A 54 -15.19 -0.62 -17.47
N VAL A 55 -16.05 -1.49 -16.95
CA VAL A 55 -15.76 -2.27 -15.73
C VAL A 55 -15.45 -3.72 -16.10
N ALA A 56 -14.26 -4.21 -15.73
CA ALA A 56 -13.89 -5.62 -15.87
C ALA A 56 -14.65 -6.49 -14.85
N LEU A 57 -15.12 -7.65 -15.30
CA LEU A 57 -15.85 -8.62 -14.50
C LEU A 57 -14.99 -9.84 -14.20
N TYR A 58 -15.00 -10.23 -12.93
CA TYR A 58 -14.28 -11.36 -12.38
C TYR A 58 -15.25 -12.41 -11.84
N GLY A 59 -14.76 -13.61 -11.57
CA GLY A 59 -15.59 -14.73 -11.09
C GLY A 59 -14.90 -15.56 -10.00
N PRO A 60 -15.56 -16.63 -9.52
CA PRO A 60 -15.09 -17.45 -8.41
C PRO A 60 -13.66 -17.97 -8.59
N ARG A 61 -13.31 -18.42 -9.80
CA ARG A 61 -11.95 -18.89 -10.12
C ARG A 61 -10.86 -17.84 -9.85
N HIS A 62 -11.14 -16.55 -10.09
CA HIS A 62 -10.18 -15.48 -9.82
C HIS A 62 -9.95 -15.28 -8.32
N LEU A 63 -11.01 -15.45 -7.50
CA LEU A 63 -10.90 -15.40 -6.05
C LEU A 63 -10.02 -16.55 -5.54
N LEU A 64 -10.25 -17.77 -6.05
CA LEU A 64 -9.45 -18.95 -5.70
C LEU A 64 -7.97 -18.76 -6.07
N GLN A 65 -7.68 -18.27 -7.28
CA GLN A 65 -6.30 -17.99 -7.72
C GLN A 65 -5.61 -17.00 -6.78
N LEU A 66 -6.24 -15.84 -6.51
CA LEU A 66 -5.65 -14.79 -5.66
C LEU A 66 -5.38 -15.27 -4.23
N VAL A 67 -6.32 -16.02 -3.64
CA VAL A 67 -6.14 -16.56 -2.28
C VAL A 67 -5.07 -17.66 -2.27
N ALA A 68 -5.05 -18.54 -3.27
CA ALA A 68 -4.01 -19.57 -3.41
C ALA A 68 -2.61 -18.95 -3.53
N ILE A 69 -2.44 -17.93 -4.37
CA ILE A 69 -1.18 -17.17 -4.52
C ILE A 69 -0.74 -16.64 -3.14
N LYS A 70 -1.63 -15.96 -2.42
CA LYS A 70 -1.29 -15.33 -1.14
C LYS A 70 -0.93 -16.34 -0.06
N ARG A 71 -1.64 -17.46 0.02
CA ARG A 71 -1.32 -18.56 0.96
C ARG A 71 0.03 -19.20 0.64
N ARG A 72 0.36 -19.41 -0.65
CA ARG A 72 1.69 -19.91 -1.05
C ARG A 72 2.81 -18.90 -0.76
N GLN A 73 2.56 -17.61 -0.95
CA GLN A 73 3.51 -16.56 -0.57
C GLN A 73 3.75 -16.54 0.95
N ALA A 74 2.71 -16.74 1.77
CA ALA A 74 2.87 -16.87 3.23
C ALA A 74 3.69 -18.10 3.62
N ALA A 75 3.56 -19.19 2.86
CA ALA A 75 4.39 -20.40 3.01
C ALA A 75 5.83 -20.24 2.48
N GLY A 76 6.25 -19.03 2.08
CA GLY A 76 7.60 -18.74 1.64
C GLY A 76 7.92 -19.11 0.18
N ARG A 77 6.92 -19.49 -0.63
CA ARG A 77 7.15 -19.81 -2.05
C ARG A 77 7.37 -18.55 -2.87
N THR A 78 8.29 -18.66 -3.82
CA THR A 78 8.57 -17.61 -4.81
C THR A 78 7.45 -17.54 -5.85
N LEU A 79 7.33 -16.40 -6.53
CA LEU A 79 6.33 -16.24 -7.58
C LEU A 79 6.52 -17.20 -8.76
N ALA A 80 7.76 -17.58 -9.06
CA ALA A 80 8.07 -18.55 -10.12
C ALA A 80 7.54 -19.96 -9.77
N GLU A 81 7.76 -20.41 -8.54
CA GLU A 81 7.23 -21.70 -8.06
C GLU A 81 5.71 -21.71 -8.03
N ILE A 82 5.10 -20.60 -7.59
CA ILE A 82 3.65 -20.43 -7.59
C ILE A 82 3.11 -20.47 -9.02
N GLN A 83 3.80 -19.84 -9.97
CA GLN A 83 3.38 -19.87 -11.37
C GLN A 83 3.42 -21.29 -11.94
N VAL A 84 4.48 -22.07 -11.69
CA VAL A 84 4.57 -23.47 -12.12
C VAL A 84 3.43 -24.30 -11.52
N GLU A 85 3.09 -24.07 -10.25
CA GLU A 85 2.03 -24.82 -9.55
C GLU A 85 0.62 -24.45 -10.02
N LEU A 86 0.35 -23.16 -10.24
CA LEU A 86 -1.00 -22.67 -10.52
C LEU A 86 -1.33 -22.63 -12.03
N THR A 87 -0.33 -22.66 -12.90
CA THR A 87 -0.55 -22.68 -14.35
C THR A 87 -1.24 -23.99 -14.75
N GLY A 88 -2.47 -23.88 -15.28
CA GLY A 88 -3.26 -25.05 -15.68
C GLY A 88 -3.96 -25.78 -14.53
N ALA A 89 -3.91 -25.26 -13.30
CA ALA A 89 -4.60 -25.86 -12.17
C ALA A 89 -6.14 -25.83 -12.36
N SER A 90 -6.79 -26.95 -12.03
CA SER A 90 -8.26 -27.06 -12.00
C SER A 90 -8.85 -26.25 -10.85
N ASP A 91 -10.14 -25.93 -10.93
CA ASP A 91 -10.85 -25.21 -9.87
C ASP A 91 -10.78 -25.95 -8.53
N GLU A 92 -10.82 -27.29 -8.55
CA GLU A 92 -10.69 -28.13 -7.36
C GLU A 92 -9.29 -28.02 -6.71
N ALA A 93 -8.22 -28.04 -7.52
CA ALA A 93 -6.86 -27.89 -7.02
C ALA A 93 -6.61 -26.49 -6.44
N LEU A 94 -7.21 -25.47 -7.07
CA LEU A 94 -7.20 -24.10 -6.56
C LEU A 94 -7.99 -23.99 -5.25
N ALA A 95 -9.18 -24.59 -5.17
CA ALA A 95 -10.00 -24.61 -3.96
C ALA A 95 -9.28 -25.30 -2.78
N ALA A 96 -8.63 -26.44 -3.02
CA ALA A 96 -7.85 -27.15 -2.01
C ALA A 96 -6.68 -26.31 -1.46
N THR A 97 -6.01 -25.55 -2.33
CA THR A 97 -4.90 -24.67 -1.92
C THR A 97 -5.39 -23.39 -1.25
N ALA A 98 -6.49 -22.83 -1.75
CA ALA A 98 -7.04 -21.56 -1.29
C ALA A 98 -7.88 -21.69 -0.01
N ARG A 99 -8.42 -22.89 0.29
CA ARG A 99 -9.38 -23.19 1.37
C ARG A 99 -10.35 -22.04 1.64
N VAL A 100 -10.95 -21.52 0.58
CA VAL A 100 -11.92 -20.43 0.67
C VAL A 100 -13.27 -21.02 1.11
N PRO A 101 -13.94 -20.46 2.13
CA PRO A 101 -15.30 -20.84 2.49
C PRO A 101 -16.26 -20.71 1.29
N ASP A 102 -17.10 -21.72 1.06
CA ASP A 102 -18.07 -21.75 -0.06
C ASP A 102 -19.01 -20.53 -0.08
N GLU A 103 -19.26 -19.95 1.09
CA GLU A 103 -20.05 -18.72 1.25
C GLU A 103 -19.47 -17.52 0.49
N LEU A 104 -18.14 -17.42 0.39
CA LEU A 104 -17.45 -16.34 -0.33
C LEU A 104 -17.38 -16.57 -1.85
N LEU A 105 -17.48 -17.84 -2.27
CA LEU A 105 -17.56 -18.22 -3.68
C LEU A 105 -18.95 -17.90 -4.26
N SER A 106 -19.96 -17.81 -3.39
CA SER A 106 -21.31 -17.46 -3.77
C SER A 106 -21.43 -15.97 -4.15
N PRO A 107 -22.09 -15.64 -5.28
CA PRO A 107 -22.29 -14.26 -5.69
C PRO A 107 -23.22 -13.47 -4.77
N GLY A 108 -23.95 -14.15 -3.87
CA GLY A 108 -25.04 -13.59 -3.06
C GLY A 108 -24.65 -12.94 -1.73
N MET A 109 -23.36 -12.88 -1.37
CA MET A 109 -22.97 -12.11 -0.19
C MET A 109 -23.19 -10.61 -0.50
N PRO A 110 -24.06 -9.90 0.26
CA PRO A 110 -24.30 -8.48 0.04
C PRO A 110 -23.03 -7.74 0.48
N ALA A 111 -22.13 -7.52 -0.48
CA ALA A 111 -21.21 -6.40 -0.36
C ALA A 111 -22.12 -5.18 -0.19
N ALA A 112 -21.99 -4.47 0.92
CA ALA A 112 -22.68 -3.20 1.12
C ALA A 112 -22.53 -2.41 -0.18
N ASP A 113 -23.65 -2.20 -0.89
CA ASP A 113 -23.74 -1.27 -2.01
C ASP A 113 -23.62 0.13 -1.41
N GLY A 114 -22.43 0.43 -0.87
CA GLY A 114 -21.99 1.79 -0.66
C GLY A 114 -21.91 2.44 -2.04
N PRO A 115 -22.44 3.67 -2.21
CA PRO A 115 -22.43 4.31 -3.51
C PRO A 115 -21.00 4.32 -4.03
N VAL A 116 -20.80 3.74 -5.22
CA VAL A 116 -19.58 3.88 -6.01
C VAL A 116 -19.25 5.36 -5.95
N ARG A 117 -18.23 5.76 -5.17
CA ARG A 117 -17.92 7.17 -4.89
C ARG A 117 -17.86 7.86 -6.24
N ALA A 118 -18.90 8.64 -6.55
CA ALA A 118 -18.99 9.37 -7.79
C ALA A 118 -17.69 10.16 -7.90
N ALA A 119 -17.03 10.03 -9.06
CA ALA A 119 -15.69 10.54 -9.31
C ALA A 119 -15.51 11.88 -8.59
N PHE A 120 -14.74 11.86 -7.50
CA PHE A 120 -14.53 13.01 -6.63
C PHE A 120 -14.11 14.26 -7.45
N TRP A 121 -13.33 14.04 -8.50
CA TRP A 121 -12.89 15.01 -9.50
C TRP A 121 -13.99 15.66 -10.36
N LYS A 122 -15.23 15.15 -10.33
CA LYS A 122 -16.39 15.75 -11.01
C LYS A 122 -17.23 16.64 -10.10
N HIS A 123 -16.98 16.62 -8.79
CA HIS A 123 -17.58 17.59 -7.88
C HIS A 123 -16.74 18.85 -7.94
N SER A 124 -17.32 19.95 -8.42
CA SER A 124 -16.72 21.27 -8.16
C SER A 124 -16.66 21.44 -6.64
N PRO A 125 -15.50 21.79 -6.06
CA PRO A 125 -15.43 22.09 -4.64
C PRO A 125 -16.43 23.19 -4.32
N ALA A 126 -17.20 23.02 -3.25
CA ALA A 126 -18.07 24.06 -2.77
C ALA A 126 -17.23 25.34 -2.54
N PRO A 127 -17.71 26.52 -2.98
CA PRO A 127 -16.98 27.76 -2.75
C PRO A 127 -16.70 27.87 -1.25
N PRO A 128 -15.48 28.26 -0.84
CA PRO A 128 -15.16 28.42 0.57
C PRO A 128 -16.19 29.37 1.18
N PRO A 129 -16.77 29.05 2.36
CA PRO A 129 -17.55 30.04 3.09
C PRO A 129 -16.66 31.27 3.26
N ALA A 130 -17.25 32.45 3.01
CA ALA A 130 -16.60 33.74 3.24
C ALA A 130 -15.89 33.72 4.59
N PRO A 131 -14.74 34.42 4.75
CA PRO A 131 -13.94 34.38 5.97
C PRO A 131 -14.77 34.90 7.16
N ALA A 132 -15.49 33.99 7.80
CA ALA A 132 -15.94 34.15 9.17
C ALA A 132 -14.66 34.02 9.99
N GLU A 133 -14.37 35.08 10.74
CA GLU A 133 -13.24 35.18 11.65
C GLU A 133 -13.02 33.84 12.35
N LEU A 134 -11.77 33.38 12.32
CA LEU A 134 -11.28 32.20 13.00
C LEU A 134 -11.68 32.25 14.49
N ALA A 135 -12.85 31.73 14.81
CA ALA A 135 -13.20 31.35 16.16
C ALA A 135 -12.33 30.13 16.47
N VAL A 136 -11.21 30.39 17.14
CA VAL A 136 -10.32 29.37 17.70
C VAL A 136 -11.13 28.51 18.66
N LEU A 137 -11.57 27.35 18.19
CA LEU A 137 -12.01 26.27 19.06
C LEU A 137 -10.76 25.67 19.72
N PRO A 138 -10.72 25.50 21.05
CA PRO A 138 -9.65 24.74 21.68
C PRO A 138 -9.83 23.26 21.29
N GLY A 139 -9.13 22.85 20.24
CA GLY A 139 -9.00 21.46 19.84
C GLY A 139 -8.19 20.69 20.89
N ASN A 140 -8.78 19.64 21.44
CA ASN A 140 -8.12 18.67 22.30
C ASN A 140 -6.90 18.08 21.56
N PRO A 141 -5.68 18.11 22.12
CA PRO A 141 -4.52 17.45 21.52
C PRO A 141 -4.61 15.95 21.78
N SER A 142 -5.38 15.24 20.96
CA SER A 142 -5.28 13.79 20.85
C SER A 142 -4.12 13.44 19.93
N ASP A 143 -2.94 13.23 20.53
CA ASP A 143 -1.87 12.31 20.13
C ASP A 143 -1.70 12.01 18.62
N ASP A 144 -1.55 13.05 17.79
CA ASP A 144 -0.85 12.89 16.53
C ASP A 144 0.64 13.10 16.82
N THR A 145 1.31 12.04 17.27
CA THR A 145 2.78 12.02 17.38
C THR A 145 3.40 11.89 15.99
N GLY A 146 2.97 12.75 15.07
CA GLY A 146 3.70 13.05 13.84
C GLY A 146 4.95 13.80 14.26
N LEU A 147 6.04 13.07 14.53
CA LEU A 147 7.36 13.62 14.78
C LEU A 147 7.70 14.56 13.63
N MET A 148 7.50 15.87 13.81
CA MET A 148 7.88 16.86 12.82
C MET A 148 9.41 16.91 12.80
N LEU A 149 9.99 16.20 11.83
CA LEU A 149 11.43 16.20 11.62
C LEU A 149 11.86 17.52 11.00
N THR A 150 12.72 18.24 11.71
CA THR A 150 13.39 19.44 11.21
C THR A 150 14.70 19.02 10.54
N GLY A 151 14.85 19.37 9.26
CA GLY A 151 16.08 19.14 8.50
C GLY A 151 17.03 20.33 8.61
N VAL A 152 18.30 20.06 8.94
CA VAL A 152 19.38 21.06 8.95
C VAL A 152 20.46 20.65 7.96
N PRO A 153 20.72 21.45 6.91
CA PRO A 153 21.85 21.19 6.02
C PRO A 153 23.17 21.43 6.76
N LEU A 154 24.06 20.44 6.75
CA LEU A 154 25.40 20.53 7.35
C LEU A 154 26.49 20.84 6.31
N GLY A 155 26.13 20.91 5.02
CA GLY A 155 27.07 21.05 3.90
C GLY A 155 27.45 19.70 3.28
N MET A 156 28.16 19.72 2.13
CA MET A 156 28.65 18.50 1.45
C MET A 156 27.55 17.48 1.08
N GLY A 157 26.33 17.95 0.85
CA GLY A 157 25.16 17.10 0.56
C GLY A 157 24.58 16.36 1.78
N VAL A 158 25.03 16.67 3.00
CA VAL A 158 24.59 15.99 4.23
C VAL A 158 23.52 16.81 4.96
N ILE A 159 22.42 16.14 5.34
CA ILE A 159 21.31 16.74 6.09
C ILE A 159 21.14 16.00 7.43
N LEU A 160 21.09 16.75 8.52
CA LEU A 160 20.74 16.24 9.85
C LEU A 160 19.24 16.37 10.08
N LEU A 161 18.58 15.29 10.50
CA LEU A 161 17.17 15.28 10.86
C LEU A 161 17.02 15.25 12.38
N VAL A 162 16.31 16.24 12.94
CA VAL A 162 16.08 16.38 14.39
C VAL A 162 14.57 16.39 14.66
N PRO A 163 14.07 15.68 15.69
CA PRO A 163 12.63 15.56 15.95
C PRO A 163 11.95 16.79 16.57
N HIS A 164 12.67 17.91 16.74
CA HIS A 164 12.17 19.14 17.35
C HIS A 164 12.67 20.37 16.56
N ALA A 165 11.91 21.46 16.61
CA ALA A 165 12.29 22.74 16.04
C ALA A 165 13.53 23.31 16.76
N LEU A 166 14.53 23.72 15.99
CA LEU A 166 15.76 24.33 16.50
C LEU A 166 15.66 25.85 16.37
N ASP A 167 15.01 26.51 17.32
CA ASP A 167 14.74 27.96 17.22
C ASP A 167 15.94 28.84 17.62
N HIS A 168 16.99 28.25 18.22
CA HIS A 168 18.11 29.00 18.81
C HIS A 168 19.51 28.44 18.52
N ILE A 169 19.63 27.34 17.76
CA ILE A 169 20.94 26.79 17.41
C ILE A 169 21.46 27.49 16.16
N ASP A 170 22.63 28.10 16.27
CA ASP A 170 23.34 28.63 15.10
C ASP A 170 23.77 27.45 14.21
N ARG A 171 23.31 27.48 12.96
CA ARG A 171 23.64 26.46 11.95
C ARG A 171 25.15 26.39 11.73
N GLY A 172 25.86 27.51 11.89
CA GLY A 172 27.32 27.58 11.78
C GLY A 172 28.03 26.76 12.85
N ASP A 173 27.58 26.84 14.10
CA ASP A 173 28.16 26.08 15.22
C ASP A 173 27.90 24.58 15.07
N LEU A 174 26.72 24.20 14.59
CA LEU A 174 26.36 22.81 14.34
C LEU A 174 27.18 22.21 13.18
N ALA A 175 27.36 22.97 12.09
CA ALA A 175 28.23 22.57 10.99
C ALA A 175 29.70 22.46 11.46
N ALA A 176 30.17 23.38 12.30
CA ALA A 176 31.51 23.33 12.88
C ALA A 176 31.73 22.10 13.76
N ALA A 177 30.75 21.75 14.61
CA ALA A 177 30.78 20.54 15.44
C ALA A 177 30.73 19.25 14.59
N ALA A 178 30.05 19.28 13.45
CA ALA A 178 29.92 18.14 12.55
C ALA A 178 31.16 17.90 11.65
N ARG A 179 32.17 18.78 11.64
CA ARG A 179 33.34 18.68 10.73
C ARG A 179 34.05 17.32 10.76
N PRO A 180 34.37 16.70 11.92
CA PRO A 180 35.04 15.40 11.93
C PRO A 180 34.21 14.29 11.30
N LEU A 181 32.88 14.37 11.40
CA LEU A 181 31.95 13.43 10.79
C LEU A 181 31.89 13.63 9.27
N LEU A 182 31.81 14.89 8.82
CA LEU A 182 31.82 15.23 7.40
C LEU A 182 33.13 14.80 6.72
N ASP A 183 34.29 15.00 7.38
CA ASP A 183 35.59 14.55 6.89
C ASP A 183 35.65 13.02 6.73
N LEU A 184 35.07 12.28 7.69
CA LEU A 184 34.97 10.83 7.61
C LEU A 184 34.07 10.40 6.44
N LEU A 185 32.90 11.01 6.28
CA LEU A 185 31.98 10.69 5.18
C LEU A 185 32.60 11.01 3.81
N ALA A 186 33.33 12.12 3.70
CA ALA A 186 34.08 12.50 2.51
C ALA A 186 35.21 11.51 2.21
N SER A 187 35.96 11.06 3.22
CA SER A 187 37.01 10.04 3.04
C SER A 187 36.47 8.70 2.52
N ARG A 188 35.17 8.44 2.70
CA ARG A 188 34.47 7.24 2.23
C ARG A 188 33.74 7.48 0.90
N GLY A 189 33.81 8.67 0.31
CA GLY A 189 33.14 9.03 -0.93
C GLY A 189 31.62 9.12 -0.82
N LEU A 190 31.09 9.38 0.39
CA LEU A 190 29.65 9.40 0.68
C LEU A 190 29.05 10.80 0.69
N THR A 191 29.81 11.81 0.28
CA THR A 191 29.38 13.21 0.20
C THR A 191 29.34 13.68 -1.24
N ASP A 192 28.20 14.20 -1.68
CA ASP A 192 28.09 14.89 -2.96
C ASP A 192 28.64 16.32 -2.76
N GLY A 193 29.87 16.54 -3.20
CA GLY A 193 30.50 17.85 -3.23
C GLY A 193 29.79 18.77 -4.23
N ARG A 194 28.73 19.43 -3.80
CA ARG A 194 28.18 20.63 -4.45
C ARG A 194 27.90 21.68 -3.38
N ASP A 195 28.87 22.56 -3.18
CA ASP A 195 28.63 23.91 -2.71
C ASP A 195 28.15 24.72 -3.92
N GLU A 196 26.87 25.10 -3.95
CA GLU A 196 26.40 26.32 -4.62
C GLU A 196 25.26 26.94 -3.80
#